data_AF-A0A6P0DTE6-F1
#
_entry.id   AF-A0A6P0DTE6-F1
#
_cell.length_a   1.000
_cell.length_b   1.000
_cell.length_c   1.000
_cell.angle_alpha   90.00
_cell.angle_beta   90.00
_cell.angle_gamma   90.00
#
_symmetry.space_group_name_H-M   'P 1'
#
loop_
_entity.id
_entity.type
_entity.pdbx_description
1 polymer ?
#
loop_
_entity_poly.entity_id
_entity_poly.type
_entity_poly.pdbx_seq_one_letter_code
_entity_poly.pdbx_strand_id
1 'polypeptide(L)'
;AGDPESQKHKQVMLQLFLAISAFSALIVAAISRQHQSAVLNLRQSIETLREREEELSHLVDMVPSHVWRLTPDGEPTFFNRRMVDFLGLDVVDFNKPGMSRLEALLDATVHPEDAVGFGDALRRCLLTGEN
;
A
#
# COMPACT_ATOMS: atom_id res chain seq x y z
N ALA A 1 21.32 57.49 -34.77
CA ALA A 1 20.48 57.60 -33.56
C ALA A 1 19.23 56.77 -33.81
N GLY A 2 18.88 55.84 -32.92
CA GLY A 2 17.71 54.97 -33.12
C GLY A 2 16.41 55.75 -32.97
N ASP A 3 15.44 55.47 -33.84
CA ASP A 3 14.11 56.07 -33.83
C ASP A 3 13.40 55.83 -32.47
N PRO A 4 12.83 56.86 -31.82
CA PRO A 4 12.20 56.76 -30.50
C PRO A 4 11.02 55.79 -30.42
N GLU A 5 10.30 55.49 -31.51
CA GLU A 5 9.26 54.45 -31.49
C GLU A 5 9.84 53.03 -31.36
N SER A 6 10.99 52.75 -31.99
CA SER A 6 11.68 51.47 -31.86
C SER A 6 12.14 51.19 -30.42
N GLN A 7 12.59 52.22 -29.70
CA GLN A 7 12.99 52.12 -28.29
C GLN A 7 11.80 51.79 -27.37
N LYS A 8 10.65 52.44 -27.58
CA LYS A 8 9.42 52.16 -26.83
C LYS A 8 8.94 50.72 -27.05
N HIS A 9 8.95 50.23 -28.29
CA HIS A 9 8.61 48.84 -28.59
C HIS A 9 9.52 47.82 -27.89
N LYS A 10 10.85 48.05 -27.89
CA LYS A 10 11.80 47.18 -27.18
C LYS A 10 11.57 47.19 -25.66
N GLN A 11 11.26 48.35 -25.09
CA GLN A 11 10.96 48.47 -23.66
C GLN A 11 9.67 47.74 -23.27
N VAL A 12 8.62 47.84 -24.08
CA VAL A 12 7.37 47.09 -23.87
C VAL A 12 7.61 45.58 -23.97
N MET A 13 8.36 45.11 -24.98
CA MET A 13 8.74 43.70 -25.12
C MET A 13 9.50 43.17 -23.89
N LEU A 14 10.46 43.96 -23.38
CA LEU A 14 11.22 43.58 -22.18
C LEU A 14 10.33 43.51 -20.94
N GLN A 15 9.42 44.48 -20.75
CA GLN A 15 8.49 44.47 -19.62
C GLN A 15 7.53 43.28 -19.66
N LEU A 16 7.01 42.93 -20.85
CA LEU A 16 6.18 41.74 -21.02
C LEU A 16 6.94 40.45 -20.70
N PHE A 17 8.18 40.33 -21.19
CA PHE A 17 9.02 39.17 -20.89
C PHE A 17 9.31 39.01 -19.39
N LEU A 18 9.64 40.11 -18.71
CA LEU A 18 9.89 40.12 -17.27
C LEU A 18 8.63 39.76 -16.48
N ALA A 19 7.48 40.32 -16.86
CA ALA A 19 6.20 40.01 -16.22
C ALA A 19 5.86 38.52 -16.38
N ILE A 20 5.92 37.97 -17.59
CA ILE A 20 5.64 36.55 -17.86
C ILE A 20 6.59 35.67 -17.05
N SER A 21 7.89 35.97 -17.04
CA SER A 21 8.88 35.19 -16.29
C SER A 21 8.61 35.21 -14.78
N ALA A 22 8.25 36.37 -14.23
CA ALA A 22 7.88 36.49 -12.83
C ALA A 22 6.60 35.69 -12.50
N PHE A 23 5.57 35.78 -13.34
CA PHE A 23 4.34 35.00 -13.18
C PHE A 23 4.62 33.49 -13.28
N SER A 24 5.41 33.05 -14.26
CA SER A 24 5.82 31.64 -14.40
C SER A 24 6.56 31.15 -13.16
N ALA A 25 7.50 31.93 -12.63
CA ALA A 25 8.25 31.54 -11.43
C ALA A 25 7.33 31.39 -10.20
N LEU A 26 6.35 32.29 -10.05
CA LEU A 26 5.37 32.20 -8.96
C LEU A 26 4.47 30.97 -9.07
N ILE A 27 4.01 30.64 -10.28
CA ILE A 27 3.18 29.45 -10.54
C ILE A 27 3.97 28.18 -10.22
N VAL A 28 5.21 28.07 -10.74
CA VAL A 28 6.07 26.92 -10.48
C VAL A 28 6.35 26.76 -8.98
N ALA A 29 6.65 27.87 -8.29
CA ALA A 29 6.89 27.83 -6.84
C ALA A 29 5.63 27.42 -6.05
N ALA A 30 4.44 27.87 -6.46
CA ALA A 30 3.18 27.49 -5.82
C ALA A 30 2.88 26.00 -6.00
N ILE A 31 3.01 25.48 -7.23
CA ILE A 31 2.81 24.05 -7.54
C ILE A 31 3.83 23.20 -6.77
N SER A 32 5.10 23.61 -6.77
CA SER A 32 6.16 22.89 -6.05
C SER A 32 5.87 22.81 -4.55
N ARG A 33 5.47 23.92 -3.91
CA ARG A 33 5.08 23.94 -2.48
C ARG A 33 3.87 23.06 -2.19
N GLN A 34 2.85 23.11 -3.04
CA GLN A 34 1.66 22.29 -2.87
C GLN A 34 1.99 20.80 -3.00
N HIS A 35 2.79 20.43 -3.99
CA HIS A 35 3.23 19.05 -4.20
C HIS A 35 4.06 18.54 -3.01
N GLN A 36 5.01 19.33 -2.52
CA GLN A 36 5.81 18.96 -1.35
C GLN A 36 4.93 18.76 -0.10
N SER A 37 3.95 19.63 0.12
CA SER A 37 3.01 19.51 1.25
C SER A 37 2.16 18.25 1.13
N ALA A 38 1.66 17.95 -0.07
CA ALA A 38 0.90 16.72 -0.32
C ALA A 38 1.73 15.46 -0.08
N VAL A 39 3.00 15.45 -0.53
CA VAL A 39 3.92 14.33 -0.30
C VAL A 39 4.24 14.16 1.19
N LEU A 40 4.45 15.24 1.92
CA LEU A 40 4.70 15.19 3.37
C LEU A 40 3.48 14.66 4.12
N ASN A 41 2.29 15.19 3.81
CA ASN A 41 1.04 14.72 4.41
C ASN A 41 0.79 13.24 4.11
N LEU A 42 1.02 12.80 2.87
CA LEU A 42 0.89 11.39 2.48
C LEU A 42 1.84 10.50 3.29
N ARG A 43 3.11 10.91 3.41
CA ARG A 43 4.10 10.18 4.21
C ARG A 43 3.69 10.07 5.68
N GLN A 44 3.23 11.16 6.28
CA GLN A 44 2.76 11.15 7.67
C GLN A 44 1.55 10.24 7.87
N SER A 45 0.59 10.27 6.94
CA SER A 45 -0.57 9.36 6.99
C SER A 45 -0.16 7.90 6.85
N ILE A 46 0.77 7.58 5.94
CA ILE A 46 1.30 6.21 5.78
C ILE A 46 2.01 5.77 7.06
N GLU A 47 2.83 6.62 7.66
CA GLU A 47 3.55 6.29 8.90
C GLU A 47 2.58 6.04 10.05
N THR A 48 1.59 6.93 10.22
CA THR A 48 0.56 6.77 11.26
C THR A 48 -0.23 5.47 11.06
N LEU A 49 -0.57 5.12 9.82
CA LEU A 49 -1.25 3.86 9.51
C LEU A 49 -0.37 2.66 9.83
N ARG A 50 0.93 2.73 9.50
CA ARG A 50 1.89 1.69 9.79
C ARG A 50 2.06 1.47 11.29
N GLU A 51 2.25 2.53 12.07
CA GLU A 51 2.34 2.45 13.53
C GLU A 51 1.11 1.78 14.15
N ARG A 52 -0.09 2.13 13.66
CA ARG A 52 -1.35 1.51 14.11
C ARG A 52 -1.46 0.05 13.69
N GLU A 53 -1.03 -0.30 12.49
CA GLU A 53 -1.00 -1.69 12.03
C GLU A 53 -0.05 -2.54 12.87
N GLU A 54 1.15 -2.04 13.18
CA GLU A 54 2.12 -2.69 14.06
C GLU A 54 1.57 -2.86 15.48
N GLU A 55 0.92 -1.83 16.04
CA GLU A 55 0.24 -1.90 17.35
C GLU A 55 -0.84 -2.99 17.37
N LEU A 56 -1.69 -3.04 16.33
CA LEU A 56 -2.72 -4.07 16.21
C LEU A 56 -2.12 -5.48 16.05
N SER A 57 -1.04 -5.62 15.28
CA SER A 57 -0.34 -6.90 15.14
C SER A 57 0.16 -7.40 16.49
N HIS A 58 0.80 -6.53 17.28
CA HIS A 58 1.27 -6.90 18.63
C HIS A 58 0.13 -7.32 19.56
N LEU A 59 -1.03 -6.66 19.48
CA LEU A 59 -2.20 -7.06 20.26
C LEU A 59 -2.72 -8.45 19.86
N VAL A 60 -2.77 -8.75 18.55
CA VAL A 60 -3.19 -10.05 18.04
C VAL A 60 -2.18 -11.15 18.42
N ASP A 61 -0.89 -10.82 18.49
CA ASP A 61 0.16 -11.74 18.95
C ASP A 61 0.04 -12.11 20.43
N MET A 62 -0.57 -11.25 21.25
CA MET A 62 -0.85 -11.55 22.67
C MET A 62 -2.06 -12.45 22.88
N VAL A 63 -2.90 -12.68 21.86
CA VAL A 63 -4.07 -13.55 21.97
C VAL A 63 -3.63 -15.01 22.12
N PRO A 64 -4.15 -15.78 23.09
CA PRO A 64 -3.75 -17.17 23.33
C PRO A 64 -4.35 -18.17 22.32
N SER A 65 -4.59 -17.75 21.08
CA SER A 65 -5.21 -18.57 20.02
C SER A 65 -4.35 -18.52 18.75
N HIS A 66 -4.42 -19.56 17.92
CA HIS A 66 -3.84 -19.54 16.58
C HIS A 66 -4.75 -18.72 15.67
N VAL A 67 -4.25 -17.59 15.18
CA VAL A 67 -5.03 -16.66 14.37
C VAL A 67 -4.40 -16.57 12.99
N TRP A 68 -5.27 -16.69 11.99
CA TRP A 68 -4.97 -16.43 10.59
C TRP A 68 -6.03 -15.56 9.97
N ARG A 69 -5.63 -14.82 8.93
CA ARG A 69 -6.52 -13.98 8.12
C ARG A 69 -6.46 -14.43 6.67
N LEU A 70 -7.61 -14.48 6.03
CA LEU A 70 -7.78 -14.86 4.62
C LEU A 70 -8.31 -13.65 3.83
N THR A 71 -7.98 -13.56 2.54
CA THR A 71 -8.71 -12.70 1.60
C THR A 71 -10.14 -13.23 1.39
N PRO A 72 -11.05 -12.43 0.80
CA PRO A 72 -12.35 -12.93 0.37
C PRO A 72 -12.27 -14.14 -0.57
N ASP A 73 -11.19 -14.24 -1.37
CA ASP A 73 -10.94 -15.36 -2.28
C ASP A 73 -10.36 -16.60 -1.57
N GLY A 74 -10.10 -16.52 -0.27
CA GLY A 74 -9.59 -17.62 0.56
C GLY A 74 -8.07 -17.71 0.64
N GLU A 75 -7.34 -16.68 0.23
CA GLU A 75 -5.88 -16.70 0.29
C GLU A 75 -5.36 -16.22 1.67
N PRO A 76 -4.51 -16.99 2.36
CA PRO A 76 -3.88 -16.56 3.60
C PRO A 76 -3.08 -15.27 3.42
N THR A 77 -3.30 -14.30 4.30
CA THR A 77 -2.63 -12.98 4.29
C THR A 77 -1.83 -12.69 5.54
N PHE A 78 -2.20 -13.27 6.69
CA PHE A 78 -1.54 -13.01 7.97
C PHE A 78 -1.67 -14.23 8.89
N PHE A 79 -0.60 -14.54 9.63
CA PHE A 79 -0.59 -15.43 10.79
C PHE A 79 -0.08 -14.65 11.99
N ASN A 80 -0.72 -14.84 13.15
CA ASN A 80 -0.16 -14.29 14.38
C ASN A 80 1.07 -15.08 14.82
N ARG A 81 1.88 -14.50 15.71
CA ARG A 81 3.13 -15.10 16.18
C ARG A 81 2.94 -16.51 16.71
N ARG A 82 1.86 -16.75 17.45
CA ARG A 82 1.53 -18.07 18.00
C ARG A 82 1.31 -19.12 16.92
N MET A 83 0.63 -18.76 15.82
CA MET A 83 0.40 -19.66 14.70
C MET A 83 1.67 -19.93 13.91
N VAL A 84 2.51 -18.91 13.69
CA VAL A 84 3.84 -19.08 13.08
C VAL A 84 4.72 -20.00 13.93
N ASP A 85 4.77 -19.79 15.25
CA ASP A 85 5.57 -20.61 16.16
C ASP A 85 5.05 -22.06 16.23
N PHE A 86 3.73 -22.27 16.09
CA PHE A 86 3.11 -23.59 16.09
C PHE A 86 3.34 -24.37 14.78
N LEU A 87 3.16 -23.71 13.64
CA LEU A 87 3.35 -24.33 12.32
C LEU A 87 4.82 -24.36 11.89
N GLY A 88 5.67 -23.51 12.48
CA GLY A 88 7.06 -23.31 12.07
C GLY A 88 7.23 -22.60 10.73
N LEU A 89 6.16 -22.01 10.20
CA LEU A 89 6.08 -21.44 8.84
C LEU A 89 5.22 -20.16 8.87
N ASP A 90 5.61 -19.17 8.09
CA ASP A 90 4.87 -17.93 7.88
C ASP A 90 4.16 -17.95 6.52
N VAL A 91 3.10 -17.16 6.38
CA VAL A 91 2.31 -17.04 5.15
C VAL A 91 3.18 -16.67 3.94
N VAL A 92 4.25 -15.90 4.17
CA VAL A 92 5.19 -15.50 3.11
C VAL A 92 5.96 -16.67 2.50
N ASP A 93 6.13 -17.78 3.23
CA ASP A 93 6.85 -18.97 2.77
C ASP A 93 6.10 -19.73 1.67
N PHE A 94 4.79 -19.46 1.52
CA PHE A 94 3.89 -20.17 0.61
C PHE A 94 3.68 -19.46 -0.74
N ASN A 95 4.48 -18.45 -1.06
CA ASN A 95 4.42 -17.82 -2.38
C ASN A 95 5.11 -18.67 -3.46
N LYS A 96 4.42 -19.71 -3.95
CA LYS A 96 4.94 -20.66 -4.95
C LYS A 96 4.39 -20.35 -6.36
N PRO A 97 5.24 -20.30 -7.42
CA PRO A 97 4.75 -20.08 -8.78
C PRO A 97 3.75 -21.16 -9.22
N GLY A 98 2.60 -20.73 -9.75
CA GLY A 98 1.57 -21.63 -10.28
C GLY A 98 0.71 -22.34 -9.23
N MET A 99 0.81 -21.95 -7.96
CA MET A 99 0.03 -22.52 -6.86
C MET A 99 -0.47 -21.40 -5.95
N SER A 100 -1.68 -21.57 -5.42
CA SER A 100 -2.25 -20.64 -4.43
C SER A 100 -1.52 -20.77 -3.07
N ARG A 101 -1.50 -19.70 -2.26
CA ARG A 101 -0.88 -19.76 -0.91
C ARG A 101 -1.66 -20.72 -0.03
N LEU A 102 -2.99 -20.79 -0.20
CA LEU A 102 -3.82 -21.78 0.49
C LEU A 102 -3.43 -23.21 0.10
N GLU A 103 -3.32 -23.51 -1.20
CA GLU A 103 -2.95 -24.84 -1.68
C GLU A 103 -1.59 -25.28 -1.13
N ALA A 104 -0.60 -24.39 -1.16
CA ALA A 104 0.73 -24.66 -0.64
C ALA A 104 0.75 -24.85 0.89
N LEU A 105 -0.13 -24.15 1.61
CA LEU A 105 -0.31 -24.33 3.06
C LEU A 105 -0.95 -25.68 3.39
N LEU A 106 -2.00 -26.09 2.66
CA LEU A 106 -2.68 -27.36 2.88
C LEU A 106 -1.73 -28.54 2.65
N ASP A 107 -0.94 -28.49 1.57
CA ASP A 107 0.08 -29.51 1.26
C ASP A 107 1.14 -29.65 2.38
N ALA A 108 1.50 -28.54 3.03
CA ALA A 108 2.54 -28.53 4.05
C ALA A 108 2.04 -28.82 5.47
N THR A 109 0.77 -28.56 5.78
CA THR A 109 0.26 -28.51 7.17
C THR A 109 -0.94 -29.41 7.43
N VAL A 110 -1.66 -29.83 6.40
CA VAL A 110 -2.85 -30.68 6.52
C VAL A 110 -2.53 -32.07 6.00
N HIS A 111 -3.02 -33.10 6.68
CA HIS A 111 -2.84 -34.47 6.22
C HIS A 111 -3.45 -34.64 4.82
N PRO A 112 -2.82 -35.39 3.88
CA PRO A 112 -3.26 -35.47 2.49
C PRO A 112 -4.71 -35.94 2.31
N GLU A 113 -5.20 -36.80 3.21
CA GLU A 113 -6.58 -37.29 3.19
C GLU A 113 -7.61 -36.22 3.60
N ASP A 114 -7.18 -35.22 4.39
CA ASP A 114 -8.04 -34.17 4.93
C ASP A 114 -7.96 -32.87 4.12
N ALA A 115 -6.93 -32.69 3.29
CA ALA A 115 -6.67 -31.45 2.58
C ALA A 115 -7.84 -30.98 1.70
N VAL A 116 -8.46 -31.92 0.97
CA VAL A 116 -9.63 -31.62 0.12
C VAL A 116 -10.83 -31.22 0.97
N GLY A 117 -11.16 -32.01 2.00
CA GLY A 117 -12.29 -31.75 2.88
C GLY A 117 -12.16 -30.42 3.62
N PHE A 118 -10.95 -30.11 4.08
CA PHE A 118 -10.64 -28.83 4.72
C PHE A 118 -10.82 -27.66 3.76
N GLY A 119 -10.29 -27.76 2.53
CA GLY A 119 -10.43 -26.71 1.51
C GLY A 119 -11.89 -26.42 1.14
N ASP A 120 -12.70 -27.46 1.00
CA ASP A 120 -14.13 -27.34 0.69
C ASP A 120 -14.93 -26.73 1.85
N ALA A 121 -14.63 -27.16 3.09
CA ALA A 121 -15.24 -26.59 4.28
C ALA A 121 -14.89 -25.10 4.42
N LEU A 122 -13.61 -24.75 4.25
CA LEU A 122 -13.16 -23.37 4.31
C LEU A 122 -13.83 -22.49 3.25
N ARG A 123 -13.90 -22.98 2.00
CA ARG A 123 -14.58 -22.28 0.91
C ARG A 123 -16.06 -22.03 1.24
N ARG A 124 -16.74 -23.03 1.81
CA ARG A 124 -18.13 -22.88 2.26
C ARG A 124 -18.26 -21.81 3.33
N CYS A 125 -17.40 -21.86 4.36
CA CYS A 125 -17.38 -20.87 5.44
C CYS A 125 -17.23 -19.44 4.89
N LEU A 126 -16.35 -19.24 3.90
CA LEU A 126 -16.14 -17.93 3.28
C LEU A 126 -17.35 -17.45 2.48
N LEU A 127 -18.07 -18.37 1.82
CA LEU A 127 -19.24 -18.04 0.99
C LEU A 127 -20.51 -17.83 1.80
N THR A 128 -20.72 -18.60 2.87
CA THR A 128 -21.99 -18.65 3.61
C THR A 128 -21.90 -18.03 5.01
N GLY A 129 -20.71 -17.93 5.58
CA GLY A 129 -20.50 -17.55 6.98
C GLY A 129 -20.83 -18.65 7.99
N GLU A 130 -21.14 -19.87 7.52
CA GLU A 130 -21.45 -21.04 8.35
C GLU A 130 -20.26 -22.00 8.42
N ASN A 131 -19.93 -22.48 9.63
CA ASN A 131 -18.87 -23.46 9.87
C ASN A 131 -19.33 -24.90 9.60
#